data_AF-U6DCF9-F1
#
_entry.id   AF-U6DCF9-F1
#
_cell.length_a   1.000
_cell.length_b   1.000
_cell.length_c   1.000
_cell.angle_alpha   90.00
_cell.angle_beta   90.00
_cell.angle_gamma   90.00
#
_symmetry.space_group_name_H-M   'P 1'
#
loop_
_entity.id
_entity.type
_entity.pdbx_description
1 polymer ?
#
loop_
_entity_poly.entity_id
_entity_poly.type
_entity_poly.pdbx_seq_one_letter_code
_entity_poly.pdbx_strand_id
1 'polypeptide(L)'
;VYMPLPQTDNKKKIIITEDGEFKALQEWILETDGVSLMRVLSEKDVDPVRTTSNDIVEIFTVLGIEAVRKALERELYHVISFDGSYVNSRHLALLCDTMTCRGHLMAITRHGVNRQDTGPLMKCSFEETVDVLMEAAAHGESDPMKGVSENIMLGQLAPAGTGCFDLLLDAEKCKYGMEIPTNIPGLGAAGPTGMFFGSAPSPMGGISPAMTPWNQGATPAYGAWSPSVGSGMTPGAAGFSPSAASDASGFSPGYSPAWSPT
;
A
#
# COMPACT_ATOMS: atom_id res chain seq x y z
N VAL A 1 29.69 25.29 -22.84
CA VAL A 1 28.52 26.16 -22.61
C VAL A 1 27.88 26.42 -23.95
N TYR A 2 26.62 26.04 -24.09
CA TYR A 2 25.79 26.26 -25.26
C TYR A 2 24.82 27.41 -24.97
N MET A 3 24.50 28.21 -25.99
CA MET A 3 23.60 29.37 -25.85
C MET A 3 22.40 29.24 -26.80
N PRO A 4 21.44 28.35 -26.51
CA PRO A 4 20.25 28.19 -27.33
C PRO A 4 19.20 29.27 -27.06
N LEU A 5 18.43 29.62 -28.08
CA LEU A 5 17.14 30.30 -27.92
C LEU A 5 16.05 29.24 -27.64
N PRO A 6 15.40 29.27 -26.47
CA PRO A 6 14.42 28.25 -26.11
C PRO A 6 13.20 28.35 -27.02
N GLN A 7 12.79 27.21 -27.59
CA GLN A 7 11.61 27.11 -28.44
C GLN A 7 10.36 26.69 -27.66
N THR A 8 10.55 25.87 -26.61
CA THR A 8 9.48 25.38 -25.74
C THR A 8 9.00 26.45 -24.77
N ASP A 9 7.69 26.56 -24.60
CA ASP A 9 7.09 27.58 -23.74
C ASP A 9 7.47 27.41 -22.26
N ASN A 10 7.70 26.17 -21.82
CA ASN A 10 8.16 25.87 -20.46
C ASN A 10 9.55 26.44 -20.14
N LYS A 11 10.40 26.67 -21.15
CA LYS A 11 11.73 27.29 -20.99
C LYS A 11 11.70 28.79 -21.24
N LYS A 12 10.60 29.36 -21.74
CA LYS A 12 10.45 30.81 -21.93
C LYS A 12 10.05 31.47 -20.61
N LYS A 13 10.45 32.73 -20.45
CA LYS A 13 10.03 33.52 -19.30
C LYS A 13 8.59 33.95 -19.48
N ILE A 14 7.71 33.56 -18.56
CA ILE A 14 6.33 34.02 -18.56
C ILE A 14 6.23 35.28 -17.69
N ILE A 15 5.73 36.37 -18.27
CA ILE A 15 5.42 37.62 -17.54
C ILE A 15 3.93 37.91 -17.64
N ILE A 16 3.41 38.62 -16.64
CA ILE A 16 2.04 39.12 -16.63
C ILE A 16 2.09 40.58 -17.10
N THR A 17 1.33 40.93 -18.13
CA THR A 17 1.21 42.31 -18.61
C THR A 17 0.37 43.16 -17.66
N GLU A 18 0.40 44.48 -17.80
CA GLU A 18 -0.47 45.38 -17.01
C GLU A 18 -1.97 45.07 -17.23
N ASP A 19 -2.31 44.51 -18.38
CA ASP A 19 -3.66 44.05 -18.75
C ASP A 19 -4.03 42.68 -18.13
N GLY A 20 -3.10 42.01 -17.44
CA GLY A 20 -3.30 40.71 -16.81
C GLY A 20 -3.11 39.49 -17.73
N GLU A 21 -2.62 39.69 -18.95
CA GLU A 21 -2.37 38.60 -19.90
C GLU A 21 -1.01 37.93 -19.66
N PHE A 22 -0.93 36.61 -19.89
CA PHE A 22 0.35 35.88 -19.87
C PHE A 22 1.08 36.04 -21.20
N LYS A 23 2.27 36.65 -21.17
CA LYS A 23 3.13 36.80 -22.34
C LYS A 23 4.41 36.01 -22.16
N ALA A 24 4.71 35.15 -23.13
CA ALA A 24 5.98 34.43 -23.20
C ALA A 24 7.07 35.32 -23.82
N LEU A 25 8.08 35.66 -23.04
CA LEU A 25 9.29 36.35 -23.49
C LEU A 25 10.38 35.33 -23.82
N GLN A 26 10.94 35.46 -25.01
CA GLN A 26 12.09 34.68 -25.44
C GLN A 26 13.36 35.39 -24.97
N GLU A 27 14.06 34.78 -24.02
CA GLU A 27 15.35 35.24 -23.52
C GLU A 27 16.43 34.23 -23.88
N TRP A 28 17.68 34.69 -23.93
CA TRP A 28 18.82 33.80 -24.14
C TRP A 28 19.08 32.98 -22.88
N ILE A 29 19.15 31.67 -23.02
CA ILE A 29 19.53 30.76 -21.93
C ILE A 29 20.90 30.17 -22.21
N LEU A 30 21.59 29.78 -21.16
CA LEU A 30 22.87 29.08 -21.23
C LEU A 30 22.68 27.66 -20.68
N GLU A 31 23.19 26.69 -21.43
CA GLU A 31 23.25 25.29 -21.00
C GLU A 31 24.74 24.92 -20.83
N THR A 32 25.10 24.44 -19.65
CA THR A 32 26.49 24.09 -19.30
C THR A 32 26.68 22.58 -19.30
N ASP A 33 27.90 22.14 -19.57
CA ASP A 33 28.33 20.76 -19.37
C ASP A 33 29.32 20.76 -18.20
N GLY A 34 28.88 20.28 -17.04
CA GLY A 34 29.62 20.32 -15.77
C GLY A 34 28.75 20.67 -14.57
N VAL A 35 29.26 20.35 -13.37
CA VAL A 35 28.58 20.55 -12.08
C VAL A 35 29.38 21.55 -11.22
N SER A 36 28.84 22.76 -11.06
CA SER A 36 29.40 23.80 -10.18
C SER A 36 28.38 24.88 -9.81
N LEU A 37 27.17 24.46 -9.46
CA LEU A 37 26.00 25.29 -9.21
C LEU A 37 26.27 26.43 -8.22
N MET A 38 26.98 26.17 -7.11
CA MET A 38 27.29 27.21 -6.12
C MET A 38 28.09 28.38 -6.72
N ARG A 39 29.05 28.08 -7.60
CA ARG A 39 29.87 29.09 -8.26
C ARG A 39 29.06 29.85 -9.31
N VAL A 40 28.29 29.13 -10.12
CA VAL A 40 27.42 29.72 -11.15
C VAL A 40 26.42 30.70 -10.54
N LEU A 41 25.79 30.34 -9.41
CA LEU A 41 24.84 31.21 -8.70
C LEU A 41 25.49 32.46 -8.09
N SER A 42 26.82 32.46 -7.92
CA SER A 42 27.57 33.60 -7.35
C SER A 42 28.05 34.59 -8.41
N GLU A 43 27.96 34.25 -9.70
CA GLU A 43 28.39 35.11 -10.79
C GLU A 43 27.40 36.26 -11.02
N LYS A 44 27.93 37.41 -11.47
CA LYS A 44 27.11 38.58 -11.82
C LYS A 44 26.29 38.30 -13.07
N ASP A 45 25.11 38.91 -13.15
CA ASP A 45 24.16 38.77 -14.26
C ASP A 45 23.53 37.37 -14.44
N VAL A 46 23.86 36.42 -13.57
CA VAL A 46 23.16 35.12 -13.47
C VAL A 46 21.94 35.27 -12.57
N ASP A 47 20.79 34.74 -13.01
CA ASP A 47 19.56 34.72 -12.22
C ASP A 47 19.56 33.55 -11.23
N PRO A 48 19.67 33.79 -9.91
CA PRO A 48 19.75 32.72 -8.92
C PRO A 48 18.40 32.05 -8.63
N VAL A 49 17.28 32.61 -9.10
CA VAL A 49 15.93 32.12 -8.77
C VAL A 49 15.50 31.01 -9.74
N ARG A 50 15.92 31.10 -11.01
CA ARG A 50 15.46 30.19 -12.08
C ARG A 50 16.52 29.21 -12.57
N THR A 51 17.78 29.38 -12.17
CA THR A 51 18.86 28.44 -12.47
C THR A 51 18.60 27.09 -11.80
N THR A 52 18.66 26.01 -12.58
CA THR A 52 18.49 24.63 -12.10
C THR A 52 19.64 23.74 -12.56
N SER A 53 19.95 22.71 -11.77
CA SER A 53 20.90 21.65 -12.13
C SER A 53 20.15 20.33 -12.30
N ASN A 54 20.73 19.40 -13.07
CA ASN A 54 20.26 18.01 -13.17
C ASN A 54 20.95 17.09 -12.15
N ASP A 55 22.00 17.53 -11.48
CA ASP A 55 22.67 16.76 -10.43
C ASP A 55 21.97 16.97 -9.07
N ILE A 56 21.28 15.92 -8.62
CA ILE A 56 20.53 15.92 -7.36
C ILE A 56 21.47 15.99 -6.13
N VAL A 57 22.66 15.40 -6.22
CA VAL A 57 23.62 15.40 -5.09
C VAL A 57 24.15 16.81 -4.89
N GLU A 58 24.48 17.50 -5.98
CA GLU A 58 24.89 18.90 -5.92
C GLU A 58 23.78 19.79 -5.32
N ILE A 59 22.54 19.63 -5.78
CA ILE A 59 21.39 20.38 -5.24
C ILE A 59 21.22 20.17 -3.74
N PHE A 60 21.42 18.94 -3.25
CA PHE A 60 21.38 18.64 -1.82
C PHE A 60 22.40 19.46 -1.04
N THR A 61 23.63 19.59 -1.55
CA THR A 61 24.70 20.33 -0.88
C THR A 61 24.54 21.85 -0.92
N VAL A 62 23.97 22.39 -2.01
CA VAL A 62 23.87 23.84 -2.24
C VAL A 62 22.55 24.42 -1.73
N LEU A 63 21.43 23.74 -1.99
CA LEU A 63 20.07 24.24 -1.74
C LEU A 63 19.33 23.48 -0.64
N GLY A 64 19.72 22.24 -0.34
CA GLY A 64 19.13 21.42 0.73
C GLY A 64 18.04 20.45 0.28
N ILE A 65 17.44 19.74 1.26
CA ILE A 65 16.59 18.57 1.01
C ILE A 65 15.22 18.89 0.37
N GLU A 66 14.62 20.04 0.66
CA GLU A 66 13.35 20.43 0.03
C GLU A 66 13.53 20.81 -1.44
N ALA A 67 14.67 21.42 -1.79
CA ALA A 67 15.02 21.68 -3.18
C ALA A 67 15.23 20.36 -3.94
N VAL A 68 15.87 19.38 -3.30
CA VAL A 68 16.03 18.01 -3.83
C VAL A 68 14.69 17.36 -4.13
N ARG A 69 13.74 17.42 -3.19
CA ARG A 69 12.39 16.86 -3.38
C ARG A 69 11.74 17.39 -4.66
N LYS A 70 11.79 18.71 -4.88
CA LYS A 70 11.19 19.32 -6.08
C LYS A 70 12.00 19.09 -7.36
N ALA A 71 13.33 19.09 -7.27
CA ALA A 71 14.21 18.80 -8.40
C ALA A 71 14.00 17.35 -8.89
N LEU A 72 13.95 16.39 -7.98
CA LEU A 72 13.71 14.98 -8.29
C LEU A 72 12.34 14.77 -8.95
N GLU A 73 11.29 15.40 -8.43
CA GLU A 73 9.94 15.34 -9.03
C GLU A 73 9.95 15.86 -10.48
N ARG A 74 10.67 16.97 -10.74
CA ARG A 74 10.79 17.55 -12.08
C ARG A 74 11.57 16.66 -13.04
N GLU A 75 12.70 16.09 -12.61
CA GLU A 75 13.52 15.20 -13.43
C GLU A 75 12.77 13.91 -13.78
N LEU A 76 12.13 13.28 -12.79
CA LEU A 76 11.32 12.07 -13.03
C LEU A 76 10.14 12.36 -13.96
N TYR A 77 9.44 13.48 -13.74
CA TYR A 77 8.35 13.89 -14.61
C TYR A 77 8.84 14.19 -16.03
N HIS A 78 10.01 14.81 -16.18
CA HIS A 78 10.59 15.12 -17.48
C HIS A 78 10.86 13.85 -18.30
N VAL A 79 11.45 12.83 -17.70
CA VAL A 79 11.74 11.55 -18.38
C VAL A 79 10.45 10.83 -18.80
N ILE A 80 9.44 10.80 -17.93
CA ILE A 80 8.17 10.11 -18.23
C ILE A 80 7.37 10.86 -19.31
N SER A 81 7.29 12.19 -19.20
CA SER A 81 6.57 13.01 -20.18
C SER A 81 7.26 13.05 -21.55
N PHE A 82 8.58 12.88 -21.59
CA PHE A 82 9.34 12.76 -22.84
C PHE A 82 8.93 11.53 -23.67
N ASP A 83 8.62 10.43 -23.01
CA ASP A 83 8.10 9.20 -23.64
C ASP A 83 6.61 9.34 -24.07
N GLY A 84 5.95 10.46 -23.74
CA GLY A 84 4.52 10.68 -24.01
C GLY A 84 3.59 9.94 -23.04
N SER A 85 4.16 9.21 -22.08
CA SER A 85 3.44 8.52 -21.02
C SER A 85 3.00 9.50 -19.92
N TYR A 86 1.88 9.21 -19.26
CA TYR A 86 1.37 10.01 -18.15
C TYR A 86 1.37 9.21 -16.85
N VAL A 87 1.88 9.82 -15.79
CA VAL A 87 1.80 9.32 -14.41
C VAL A 87 1.19 10.42 -13.54
N ASN A 88 0.25 10.03 -12.68
CA ASN A 88 -0.39 10.97 -11.76
C ASN A 88 0.65 11.55 -10.77
N SER A 89 0.61 12.86 -10.55
CA SER A 89 1.53 13.58 -9.66
C SER A 89 1.57 13.00 -8.24
N ARG A 90 0.48 12.41 -7.75
CA ARG A 90 0.43 11.76 -6.43
C ARG A 90 1.46 10.63 -6.28
N HIS A 91 1.72 9.87 -7.34
CA HIS A 91 2.69 8.78 -7.28
C HIS A 91 4.13 9.31 -7.27
N LEU A 92 4.42 10.32 -8.10
CA LEU A 92 5.73 10.96 -8.14
C LEU A 92 6.05 11.68 -6.83
N ALA A 93 5.07 12.40 -6.28
CA ALA A 93 5.22 13.08 -4.99
C ALA A 93 5.49 12.06 -3.87
N LEU A 94 4.71 10.97 -3.79
CA LEU A 94 4.93 9.95 -2.77
C LEU A 94 6.33 9.32 -2.86
N LEU A 95 6.80 9.04 -4.08
CA LEU A 95 8.15 8.52 -4.30
C LEU A 95 9.22 9.50 -3.80
N CYS A 96 9.14 10.76 -4.20
CA CYS A 96 10.09 11.79 -3.78
C CYS A 96 10.07 12.00 -2.26
N ASP A 97 8.88 11.94 -1.64
CA ASP A 97 8.71 12.06 -0.20
C ASP A 97 9.35 10.87 0.52
N THR A 98 9.15 9.64 0.04
CA THR A 98 9.80 8.45 0.63
C THR A 98 11.31 8.48 0.53
N MET A 99 11.87 9.07 -0.54
CA MET A 99 13.32 9.22 -0.71
C MET A 99 13.94 10.34 0.15
N THR A 100 13.15 11.33 0.59
CA THR A 100 13.64 12.54 1.26
C THR A 100 13.19 12.71 2.72
N CYS A 101 12.27 11.87 3.21
CA CYS A 101 11.65 12.01 4.54
C CYS A 101 12.62 11.93 5.73
N ARG A 102 13.80 11.34 5.58
CA ARG A 102 14.80 11.18 6.65
C ARG A 102 15.83 12.32 6.72
N GLY A 103 15.68 13.36 5.90
CA GLY A 103 16.59 14.51 5.88
C GLY A 103 17.92 14.28 5.13
N HIS A 104 18.12 13.10 4.55
CA HIS A 104 19.21 12.76 3.65
C HIS A 104 18.66 11.98 2.46
N LEU A 105 19.37 12.02 1.33
CA LEU A 105 18.91 11.35 0.11
C LEU A 105 19.02 9.82 0.26
N MET A 106 17.88 9.13 0.35
CA MET A 106 17.83 7.68 0.39
C MET A 106 17.64 7.11 -1.02
N ALA A 107 18.62 6.36 -1.50
CA ALA A 107 18.51 5.63 -2.76
C ALA A 107 17.60 4.40 -2.59
N ILE A 108 16.74 4.12 -3.57
CA ILE A 108 15.89 2.92 -3.58
C ILE A 108 16.72 1.73 -4.10
N THR A 109 17.60 1.25 -3.25
CA THR A 109 18.50 0.10 -3.47
C THR A 109 18.65 -0.66 -2.17
N ARG A 110 19.23 -1.86 -2.19
CA ARG A 110 19.49 -2.64 -0.96
C ARG A 110 20.21 -1.83 0.12
N HIS A 111 21.20 -1.02 -0.28
CA HIS A 111 21.98 -0.17 0.61
C HIS A 111 21.15 0.96 1.25
N GLY A 112 20.14 1.47 0.56
CA GLY A 112 19.29 2.54 1.07
C GLY A 112 18.11 2.03 1.89
N VAL A 113 17.54 0.87 1.53
CA VAL A 113 16.44 0.25 2.30
C VAL A 113 16.96 -0.32 3.62
N ASN A 114 18.14 -0.95 3.64
CA ASN A 114 18.72 -1.53 4.86
C ASN A 114 19.11 -0.47 5.92
N ARG A 115 19.34 0.78 5.49
CA ARG A 115 19.64 1.91 6.39
C ARG A 115 18.40 2.48 7.09
N GLN A 116 17.20 2.05 6.71
CA GLN A 116 15.97 2.52 7.35
C GLN A 116 15.78 1.82 8.69
N ASP A 117 15.14 2.50 9.64
CA ASP A 117 14.73 1.90 10.92
C ASP A 117 13.48 1.02 10.74
N THR A 118 13.58 0.03 9.85
CA THR A 118 12.59 -1.01 9.62
C THR A 118 13.00 -2.30 10.33
N GLY A 119 12.03 -3.17 10.63
CA GLY A 119 12.29 -4.44 11.32
C GLY A 119 13.23 -5.35 10.51
N PRO A 120 14.02 -6.22 11.18
CA PRO A 120 14.96 -7.10 10.53
C PRO A 120 14.28 -8.08 9.56
N LEU A 121 13.04 -8.52 9.84
CA LEU A 121 12.29 -9.41 8.94
C LEU A 121 11.85 -8.68 7.66
N MET A 122 11.50 -7.39 7.77
CA MET A 122 11.22 -6.56 6.61
C MET A 122 12.49 -6.35 5.77
N LYS A 123 13.63 -6.04 6.40
CA LYS A 123 14.91 -5.84 5.70
C LYS A 123 15.37 -7.10 4.97
N CYS A 124 15.36 -8.26 5.64
CA CYS A 124 15.79 -9.52 5.01
C CYS A 124 14.85 -9.96 3.88
N SER A 125 13.63 -9.44 3.80
CA SER A 125 12.74 -9.71 2.67
C SER A 125 13.25 -9.12 1.34
N PHE A 126 14.12 -8.11 1.40
CA PHE A 126 14.67 -7.41 0.25
C PHE A 126 16.20 -7.58 0.14
N GLU A 127 16.60 -8.69 -0.50
CA GLU A 127 18.01 -9.08 -0.68
C GLU A 127 18.78 -9.30 0.66
N GLU A 128 20.04 -9.75 0.60
CA GLU A 128 20.98 -9.86 1.74
C GLU A 128 20.43 -10.57 3.01
N THR A 129 19.58 -11.58 2.86
CA THR A 129 18.89 -12.29 3.97
C THR A 129 19.82 -12.77 5.07
N VAL A 130 20.88 -13.48 4.73
CA VAL A 130 21.78 -14.12 5.71
C VAL A 130 22.53 -13.08 6.54
N ASP A 131 23.06 -12.05 5.88
CA ASP A 131 23.85 -11.02 6.54
C ASP A 131 22.99 -10.17 7.48
N VAL A 132 21.79 -9.79 7.04
CA VAL A 132 20.83 -9.03 7.87
C VAL A 132 20.43 -9.83 9.10
N LEU A 133 20.14 -11.13 8.95
CA LEU A 133 19.73 -11.97 10.09
C LEU A 133 20.89 -12.25 11.05
N MET A 134 22.11 -12.42 10.55
CA MET A 134 23.30 -12.59 11.41
C MET A 134 23.58 -11.33 12.23
N GLU A 135 23.49 -10.16 11.61
CA GLU A 135 23.68 -8.88 12.29
C GLU A 135 22.58 -8.63 13.33
N ALA A 136 21.32 -8.88 12.97
CA ALA A 136 20.19 -8.75 13.89
C ALA A 136 20.29 -9.73 15.07
N ALA A 137 20.74 -10.97 14.83
CA ALA A 137 20.97 -11.96 15.89
C ALA A 137 22.13 -11.56 16.81
N ALA A 138 23.20 -10.98 16.27
CA ALA A 138 24.33 -10.50 17.05
C ALA A 138 23.95 -9.32 17.97
N HIS A 139 23.06 -8.43 17.50
CA HIS A 139 22.60 -7.27 18.25
C HIS A 139 21.34 -7.54 19.11
N GLY A 140 20.69 -8.70 18.93
CA GLY A 140 19.42 -9.01 19.59
C GLY A 140 18.28 -8.08 19.18
N GLU A 141 18.22 -7.69 17.91
CA GLU A 141 17.19 -6.78 17.39
C GLU A 141 15.79 -7.42 17.49
N SER A 142 14.82 -6.69 18.05
CA SER A 142 13.44 -7.16 18.18
C SER A 142 12.56 -6.54 17.10
N ASP A 143 11.90 -7.39 16.31
CA ASP A 143 10.98 -6.94 15.27
C ASP A 143 9.58 -6.63 15.85
N PRO A 144 9.06 -5.39 15.71
CA PRO A 144 7.75 -5.02 16.20
C PRO A 144 6.58 -5.59 15.37
N MET A 145 6.85 -6.24 14.24
CA MET A 145 5.88 -6.86 13.34
C MET A 145 4.75 -5.95 12.83
N LYS A 146 5.07 -4.69 12.50
CA LYS A 146 4.06 -3.68 12.09
C LYS A 146 3.91 -3.51 10.58
N GLY A 147 4.88 -3.97 9.81
CA GLY A 147 4.89 -3.95 8.36
C GLY A 147 4.12 -5.10 7.73
N VAL A 148 4.07 -5.12 6.40
CA VAL A 148 3.25 -6.11 5.66
C VAL A 148 4.02 -7.41 5.46
N SER A 149 5.31 -7.35 5.12
CA SER A 149 6.12 -8.51 4.73
C SER A 149 6.28 -9.50 5.87
N GLU A 150 6.63 -9.03 7.06
CA GLU A 150 6.81 -9.87 8.26
C GLU A 150 5.52 -10.61 8.68
N ASN A 151 4.35 -9.96 8.56
CA ASN A 151 3.07 -10.53 8.94
C ASN A 151 2.65 -11.62 7.96
N ILE A 152 2.94 -11.43 6.67
CA ILE A 152 2.74 -12.45 5.64
C ILE A 152 3.66 -13.65 5.87
N MET A 153 4.94 -13.43 6.22
CA MET A 153 5.89 -14.52 6.49
C MET A 153 5.45 -15.43 7.65
N LEU A 154 4.84 -14.85 8.68
CA LEU A 154 4.36 -15.58 9.85
C LEU A 154 2.94 -16.16 9.68
N GLY A 155 2.25 -15.83 8.58
CA GLY A 155 0.89 -16.28 8.33
C GLY A 155 -0.17 -15.61 9.20
N GLN A 156 0.11 -14.41 9.74
CA GLN A 156 -0.84 -13.61 10.52
C GLN A 156 -1.51 -12.53 9.66
N LEU A 157 -2.63 -11.97 10.14
CA LEU A 157 -3.34 -10.91 9.44
C LEU A 157 -2.47 -9.64 9.40
N ALA A 158 -2.11 -9.17 8.20
CA ALA A 158 -1.32 -7.95 8.05
C ALA A 158 -2.17 -6.70 8.37
N PRO A 159 -1.59 -5.68 9.05
CA PRO A 159 -2.27 -4.44 9.44
C PRO A 159 -2.40 -3.48 8.25
N ALA A 160 -2.99 -3.93 7.16
CA ALA A 160 -3.20 -3.17 5.93
C ALA A 160 -4.61 -3.39 5.37
N GLY A 161 -5.18 -2.36 4.75
CA GLY A 161 -6.51 -2.44 4.13
C GLY A 161 -7.60 -2.81 5.13
N THR A 162 -8.23 -3.98 4.96
CA THR A 162 -9.28 -4.48 5.88
C THR A 162 -8.74 -4.96 7.23
N GLY A 163 -7.44 -5.27 7.31
CA GLY A 163 -6.79 -5.66 8.57
C GLY A 163 -6.30 -4.48 9.40
N CYS A 164 -6.55 -3.23 9.01
CA CYS A 164 -6.10 -2.05 9.76
C CYS A 164 -6.99 -1.68 10.95
N PHE A 165 -8.15 -2.32 11.08
CA PHE A 165 -9.10 -2.13 12.17
C PHE A 165 -9.63 -3.47 12.66
N ASP A 166 -9.99 -3.52 13.93
CA ASP A 166 -10.64 -4.67 14.53
C ASP A 166 -12.15 -4.45 14.64
N LEU A 167 -12.88 -5.56 14.68
CA LEU A 167 -14.32 -5.56 14.89
C LEU A 167 -14.63 -5.82 16.36
N LEU A 168 -15.53 -5.01 16.90
CA LEU A 168 -16.11 -5.22 18.23
C LEU A 168 -17.59 -5.53 18.07
N LEU A 169 -18.08 -6.45 18.90
CA LEU A 169 -19.49 -6.78 18.94
C LEU A 169 -20.24 -5.82 19.87
N ASP A 170 -21.20 -5.08 19.30
CA ASP A 170 -22.09 -4.21 20.06
C ASP A 170 -23.26 -5.02 20.64
N ALA A 171 -23.12 -5.41 21.91
CA ALA A 171 -24.11 -6.23 22.62
C ALA A 171 -25.48 -5.55 22.76
N GLU A 172 -25.54 -4.21 22.81
CA GLU A 172 -26.80 -3.49 22.91
C GLU A 172 -27.58 -3.57 21.60
N LYS A 173 -26.89 -3.47 20.46
CA LYS A 173 -27.52 -3.65 19.14
C LYS A 173 -27.96 -5.08 18.88
N CYS A 174 -27.26 -6.08 19.41
CA CYS A 174 -27.64 -7.48 19.27
C CYS A 174 -29.03 -7.80 19.88
N LYS A 175 -29.47 -7.06 20.90
CA LYS A 175 -30.79 -7.28 21.53
C LYS A 175 -31.97 -7.04 20.58
N TYR A 176 -31.79 -6.22 19.55
CA TYR A 176 -32.84 -5.93 18.56
C TYR A 176 -32.90 -6.96 17.43
N GLY A 177 -31.94 -7.88 17.36
CA GLY A 177 -31.92 -8.95 16.36
C GLY A 177 -32.96 -10.02 16.70
N MET A 178 -33.93 -10.23 15.80
CA MET A 178 -34.84 -11.37 15.85
C MET A 178 -34.55 -12.31 14.69
N GLU A 179 -34.40 -13.61 14.98
CA GLU A 179 -34.28 -14.62 13.94
C GLU A 179 -35.65 -14.87 13.32
N ILE A 180 -35.75 -14.85 11.99
CA ILE A 180 -37.02 -15.13 11.30
C ILE A 180 -37.16 -16.66 11.22
N PRO A 181 -38.20 -17.25 11.81
CA PRO A 181 -38.41 -18.69 11.75
C PRO A 181 -38.74 -19.10 10.31
N THR A 182 -37.85 -19.88 9.70
CA THR A 182 -38.02 -20.48 8.36
C THR A 182 -38.99 -21.65 8.34
N ASN A 183 -39.57 -22.02 9.49
CA ASN A 183 -40.51 -23.12 9.59
C ASN A 183 -41.73 -22.70 10.42
N ILE A 184 -42.69 -22.04 9.77
CA ILE A 184 -44.03 -21.81 10.34
C ILE A 184 -44.78 -23.15 10.25
N PRO A 185 -45.10 -23.83 11.37
CA PRO A 185 -45.94 -25.01 11.36
C PRO A 185 -47.37 -24.53 11.10
N GLY A 186 -47.82 -24.64 9.85
CA GLY A 186 -49.13 -24.16 9.40
C GLY A 186 -49.24 -23.91 7.90
N LEU A 187 -48.12 -23.85 7.17
CA LEU A 187 -48.10 -23.89 5.70
C LEU A 187 -47.75 -25.28 5.13
N GLY A 188 -47.90 -26.32 5.96
CA GLY A 188 -47.94 -27.70 5.52
C GLY A 188 -49.36 -28.24 5.65
N ALA A 189 -49.92 -28.67 4.53
CA ALA A 189 -51.16 -29.43 4.38
C ALA A 189 -52.51 -28.66 4.38
N ALA A 190 -52.84 -28.03 3.25
CA ALA A 190 -54.21 -27.99 2.75
C ALA A 190 -54.25 -27.91 1.21
N GLY A 191 -54.24 -29.07 0.56
CA GLY A 191 -54.94 -29.33 -0.72
C GLY A 191 -54.56 -28.54 -2.00
N PRO A 192 -54.89 -29.06 -3.20
CA PRO A 192 -54.21 -28.70 -4.44
C PRO A 192 -54.92 -27.57 -5.19
N THR A 193 -54.89 -26.33 -4.72
CA THR A 193 -55.42 -25.18 -5.48
C THR A 193 -54.87 -23.86 -4.95
N GLY A 194 -54.23 -23.04 -5.79
CA GLY A 194 -54.05 -21.62 -5.44
C GLY A 194 -52.86 -20.94 -6.10
N MET A 195 -53.00 -20.63 -7.38
CA MET A 195 -52.16 -19.74 -8.18
C MET A 195 -51.70 -18.48 -7.41
N PHE A 196 -50.41 -18.16 -7.47
CA PHE A 196 -49.96 -16.76 -7.42
C PHE A 196 -48.88 -16.52 -8.48
N PHE A 197 -49.33 -16.57 -9.73
CA PHE A 197 -48.65 -15.91 -10.85
C PHE A 197 -49.32 -14.54 -10.99
N GLY A 198 -48.55 -13.47 -10.78
CA GLY A 198 -49.02 -12.09 -10.87
C GLY A 198 -47.86 -11.17 -11.22
N SER A 199 -47.67 -10.95 -12.52
CA SER A 199 -46.84 -9.92 -13.13
C SER A 199 -47.21 -8.51 -12.65
N ALA A 200 -46.21 -7.77 -12.15
CA ALA A 200 -45.91 -6.30 -12.16
C ALA A 200 -47.04 -5.25 -12.32
N PRO A 201 -46.85 -3.95 -11.93
CA PRO A 201 -45.85 -3.31 -11.06
C PRO A 201 -46.45 -2.35 -9.98
N SER A 202 -45.62 -2.01 -8.97
CA SER A 202 -45.83 -1.08 -7.83
C SER A 202 -46.88 -1.53 -6.80
N PRO A 203 -46.49 -1.81 -5.53
CA PRO A 203 -46.65 -0.76 -4.51
C PRO A 203 -45.77 -0.92 -3.24
N MET A 204 -45.67 0.16 -2.46
CA MET A 204 -45.29 0.12 -1.05
C MET A 204 -46.05 -0.98 -0.30
N GLY A 205 -45.33 -1.99 0.18
CA GLY A 205 -45.84 -3.03 1.06
C GLY A 205 -44.65 -3.74 1.67
N GLY A 206 -44.41 -3.50 2.96
CA GLY A 206 -43.21 -3.94 3.67
C GLY A 206 -42.98 -5.44 3.55
N ILE A 207 -41.85 -5.80 2.97
CA ILE A 207 -41.18 -7.07 3.20
C ILE A 207 -39.77 -6.69 3.63
N SER A 208 -39.56 -6.67 4.95
CA SER A 208 -38.22 -6.66 5.54
C SER A 208 -37.42 -7.80 4.89
N PRO A 209 -36.18 -7.58 4.41
CA PRO A 209 -35.38 -8.65 3.83
C PRO A 209 -35.24 -9.80 4.84
N ALA A 210 -35.93 -10.90 4.59
CA ALA A 210 -35.96 -12.06 5.49
C ALA A 210 -34.75 -12.99 5.29
N MET A 211 -33.58 -12.41 5.02
CA MET A 211 -32.32 -13.15 4.91
C MET A 211 -31.18 -12.26 5.41
N THR A 212 -30.62 -12.61 6.57
CA THR A 212 -29.25 -12.24 6.90
C THR A 212 -28.34 -12.78 5.78
N PRO A 213 -27.51 -11.96 5.11
CA PRO A 213 -26.72 -12.40 3.95
C PRO A 213 -25.65 -13.47 4.25
N TRP A 214 -25.53 -13.94 5.49
CA TRP A 214 -24.37 -14.69 5.98
C TRP A 214 -24.65 -16.12 6.45
N ASN A 215 -25.85 -16.67 6.24
CA ASN A 215 -26.14 -18.07 6.62
C ASN A 215 -26.02 -19.09 5.48
N GLN A 216 -25.36 -18.75 4.38
CA GLN A 216 -24.70 -19.75 3.56
C GLN A 216 -23.26 -19.88 4.06
N GLY A 217 -23.05 -20.79 5.00
CA GLY A 217 -21.75 -21.41 5.23
C GLY A 217 -21.37 -22.24 4.01
N ALA A 218 -21.14 -21.58 2.88
CA ALA A 218 -20.31 -22.09 1.81
C ALA A 218 -18.95 -21.47 2.03
N THR A 219 -18.03 -22.22 2.66
CA THR A 219 -16.61 -21.98 2.43
C THR A 219 -16.42 -21.87 0.91
N PRO A 220 -15.93 -20.75 0.36
CA PRO A 220 -15.67 -20.67 -1.06
C PRO A 220 -14.64 -21.76 -1.37
N ALA A 221 -15.06 -22.82 -2.06
CA ALA A 221 -14.15 -23.83 -2.56
C ALA A 221 -13.28 -23.15 -3.62
N TYR A 222 -12.03 -22.87 -3.26
CA TYR A 222 -11.00 -22.55 -4.23
C TYR A 222 -10.83 -23.79 -5.12
N GLY A 223 -11.41 -23.75 -6.31
CA GLY A 223 -11.09 -24.69 -7.37
C GLY A 223 -9.62 -24.47 -7.74
N ALA A 224 -8.74 -25.34 -7.26
CA ALA A 224 -7.34 -25.36 -7.66
C ALA A 224 -7.26 -25.66 -9.16
N TRP A 225 -7.07 -24.64 -9.98
CA TRP A 225 -6.58 -24.80 -11.35
C TRP A 225 -5.08 -25.04 -11.27
N SER A 226 -4.70 -26.30 -11.10
CA SER A 226 -3.33 -26.80 -11.34
C SER A 226 -3.41 -28.29 -11.69
N PRO A 227 -2.79 -28.76 -12.79
CA PRO A 227 -2.96 -30.12 -13.27
C PRO A 227 -2.04 -31.05 -12.48
N SER A 228 -2.57 -31.82 -11.54
CA SER A 228 -1.84 -32.96 -10.99
C SER A 228 -2.76 -34.14 -10.71
N VAL A 229 -2.48 -35.20 -11.46
CA VAL A 229 -2.92 -36.59 -11.37
C VAL A 229 -3.17 -37.05 -9.93
N GLY A 230 -4.28 -37.77 -9.75
CA GLY A 230 -4.81 -38.14 -8.44
C GLY A 230 -4.05 -39.22 -7.67
N SER A 231 -4.39 -39.31 -6.40
CA SER A 231 -4.59 -40.57 -5.69
C SER A 231 -5.44 -40.33 -4.47
N GLY A 232 -6.45 -41.17 -4.29
CA GLY A 232 -7.29 -41.18 -3.12
C GLY A 232 -6.57 -41.74 -1.90
N MET A 233 -7.28 -41.62 -0.77
CA MET A 233 -7.06 -42.33 0.49
C MET A 233 -5.94 -41.80 1.40
N THR A 234 -6.23 -40.73 2.15
CA THR A 234 -5.74 -40.53 3.53
C THR A 234 -6.79 -39.74 4.34
N PRO A 235 -7.30 -40.26 5.48
CA PRO A 235 -8.22 -39.53 6.33
C PRO A 235 -7.44 -38.69 7.36
N GLY A 236 -7.69 -37.38 7.40
CA GLY A 236 -7.21 -36.48 8.45
C GLY A 236 -6.03 -35.60 8.02
N ALA A 237 -6.32 -34.53 7.28
CA ALA A 237 -5.44 -33.37 7.19
C ALA A 237 -6.07 -32.23 8.01
N ALA A 238 -5.29 -31.70 8.97
CA ALA A 238 -5.70 -30.63 9.85
C ALA A 238 -5.99 -29.35 9.06
N GLY A 239 -7.25 -28.94 9.02
CA GLY A 239 -7.65 -27.63 8.54
C GLY A 239 -7.37 -26.59 9.62
N PHE A 240 -6.32 -25.78 9.42
CA PHE A 240 -6.16 -24.53 10.16
C PHE A 240 -7.34 -23.61 9.81
N SER A 241 -8.19 -23.33 10.80
CA SER A 241 -9.18 -22.24 10.75
C SER A 241 -8.75 -21.19 11.79
N PRO A 242 -8.54 -19.92 11.43
CA PRO A 242 -8.28 -18.88 12.40
C PRO A 242 -9.63 -18.39 12.91
N SER A 243 -10.17 -19.09 13.91
CA SER A 243 -11.36 -18.67 14.64
C SER A 243 -11.10 -18.80 16.13
N ALA A 244 -11.07 -17.66 16.80
CA ALA A 244 -11.32 -17.48 18.24
C ALA A 244 -10.41 -18.25 19.23
N ALA A 245 -9.30 -17.62 19.60
CA ALA A 245 -8.67 -17.86 20.90
C ALA A 245 -8.11 -16.54 21.46
N SER A 246 -8.98 -15.55 21.57
CA SER A 246 -8.78 -14.41 22.46
C SER A 246 -9.65 -14.66 23.68
N ASP A 247 -9.14 -15.40 24.67
CA ASP A 247 -9.53 -15.18 26.06
C ASP A 247 -8.53 -15.85 27.01
N ALA A 248 -7.97 -15.01 27.86
CA ALA A 248 -7.18 -15.40 29.00
C ALA A 248 -8.06 -16.18 29.99
N SER A 249 -7.78 -17.46 30.19
CA SER A 249 -8.03 -18.12 31.47
C SER A 249 -7.07 -19.30 31.61
N GLY A 250 -6.16 -19.19 32.58
CA GLY A 250 -5.24 -20.26 32.91
C GLY A 250 -5.98 -21.42 33.56
N PHE A 251 -5.66 -22.66 33.17
CA PHE A 251 -5.64 -23.82 34.04
C PHE A 251 -4.60 -24.83 33.52
N SER A 252 -3.92 -25.46 34.47
CA SER A 252 -2.63 -26.16 34.49
C SER A 252 -2.40 -27.30 33.47
N PRO A 253 -1.13 -27.69 33.19
CA PRO A 253 -0.82 -28.89 32.39
C PRO A 253 -1.21 -30.17 33.14
N GLY A 254 -2.10 -30.95 32.53
CA GLY A 254 -2.45 -32.30 32.97
C GLY A 254 -1.30 -33.28 32.74
N TYR A 255 -0.97 -34.00 33.81
CA TYR A 255 0.00 -35.09 33.88
C TYR A 255 -0.34 -36.22 32.88
N SER A 256 0.56 -36.53 31.94
CA SER A 256 0.51 -37.76 31.16
C SER A 256 1.45 -38.80 31.77
N PRO A 257 0.96 -39.99 32.18
CA PRO A 257 1.84 -41.09 32.51
C PRO A 257 2.24 -41.82 31.22
N ALA A 258 3.41 -42.46 31.29
CA ALA A 258 3.90 -43.53 30.41
C ALA A 258 4.91 -43.15 29.32
N TRP A 259 6.13 -43.66 29.57
CA TRP A 259 7.10 -44.24 28.63
C TRP A 259 8.25 -43.39 28.10
N SER A 260 9.39 -43.50 28.80
CA SER A 260 10.72 -43.73 28.23
C SER A 260 10.99 -45.25 28.15
N PRO A 261 11.75 -45.78 27.18
CA PRO A 261 13.19 -46.01 27.45
C PRO A 261 14.14 -45.97 26.24
N THR A 262 15.40 -45.63 26.56
CA THR A 262 16.71 -45.92 25.91
C THR A 262 16.89 -45.69 24.42
#